data_AF-A0A800BK11-F1
#
_entry.id   AF-A0A800BK11-F1
#
_cell.length_a   1.000
_cell.length_b   1.000
_cell.length_c   1.000
_cell.angle_alpha   90.00
_cell.angle_beta   90.00
_cell.angle_gamma   90.00
#
_symmetry.space_group_name_H-M   'P 1'
#
loop_
_entity.id
_entity.type
_entity.pdbx_description
1 polymer ?
#
loop_
_entity_poly.entity_id
_entity_poly.type
_entity_poly.pdbx_seq_one_letter_code
_entity_poly.pdbx_strand_id
1 'polypeptide(L)' 'MSSNRFIILVNPQGGTKRGLEILKQVEPLFREVGADLDIRETEYAGHATEIACKIDLEGITGF' A
#
# COMPACT_ATOMS: atom_id res chain seq x y z
N MET A 1 -5.63 5.03 21.37
CA MET A 1 -6.01 5.51 20.03
C MET A 1 -5.67 4.40 19.06
N SER A 2 -6.63 3.94 18.27
CA SER A 2 -6.36 2.96 17.21
C SER A 2 -5.56 3.67 16.11
N SER A 3 -4.35 3.20 15.84
CA SER A 3 -3.59 3.66 14.67
C SER A 3 -4.37 3.29 13.41
N ASN A 4 -4.61 4.27 12.53
CA ASN A 4 -5.23 4.01 11.23
C ASN A 4 -4.29 3.12 10.42
N ARG A 5 -4.78 1.98 9.93
CA ARG A 5 -3.96 1.02 9.19
C ARG A 5 -4.32 1.06 7.71
N PHE A 6 -3.32 1.24 6.87
CA PHE A 6 -3.50 1.27 5.42
C PHE A 6 -2.68 0.18 4.76
N ILE A 7 -3.23 -0.38 3.68
CA ILE A 7 -2.50 -1.27 2.79
C ILE A 7 -2.22 -0.49 1.51
N ILE A 8 -0.99 -0.60 1.00
CA ILE A 8 -0.58 0.06 -0.25
C ILE A 8 0.00 -1.01 -1.17
N LEU A 9 -0.67 -1.25 -2.30
CA LEU A 9 -0.14 -2.10 -3.35
C LEU A 9 0.57 -1.25 -4.41
N VAL A 10 1.84 -1.55 -4.67
CA VAL A 10 2.65 -0.83 -5.65
C VAL A 10 3.08 -1.77 -6.77
N ASN A 11 2.77 -1.40 -8.02
CA ASN A 11 3.38 -2.04 -9.17
C ASN A 11 4.67 -1.30 -9.57
N PRO A 12 5.87 -1.86 -9.32
CA PRO A 12 7.14 -1.20 -9.63
C PRO A 12 7.34 -1.02 -11.15
N GLN A 13 6.68 -1.84 -11.98
CA GLN A 13 6.77 -1.79 -13.43
C GLN A 13 5.62 -1.00 -14.09
N GLY A 14 4.67 -0.46 -13.31
CA GLY A 14 3.48 0.19 -13.82
C GLY A 14 3.76 1.56 -14.46
N GLY A 15 3.11 1.85 -15.60
CA GLY A 15 3.11 3.16 -16.25
C GLY A 15 4.53 3.70 -16.52
N THR A 16 4.83 4.89 -15.98
CA THR A 16 6.15 5.55 -16.09
C THR A 16 7.18 5.08 -15.05
N LYS A 17 6.90 3.98 -14.32
CA LYS A 17 7.77 3.39 -13.28
C LYS A 17 8.06 4.32 -12.09
N ARG A 18 7.17 5.30 -11.86
CA ARG A 18 7.28 6.28 -10.77
C ARG A 18 6.58 5.86 -9.47
N GLY A 19 5.90 4.71 -9.44
CA GLY A 19 5.12 4.27 -8.27
C GLY A 19 5.94 4.26 -6.98
N LEU A 20 7.17 3.72 -7.02
CA LEU A 20 8.08 3.70 -5.87
C LEU A 20 8.59 5.10 -5.49
N GLU A 21 8.78 5.99 -6.46
CA GLU A 21 9.21 7.38 -6.21
C GLU A 21 8.11 8.17 -5.51
N ILE A 22 6.86 8.00 -5.95
CA ILE A 22 5.68 8.61 -5.34
C ILE A 22 5.47 8.04 -3.95
N LEU A 23 5.57 6.72 -3.76
CA LEU A 23 5.47 6.07 -2.46
C LEU A 23 6.42 6.70 -1.44
N LYS A 24 7.70 6.88 -1.79
CA LYS A 24 8.70 7.52 -0.92
C LYS A 24 8.35 8.94 -0.51
N GLN A 25 7.61 9.67 -1.36
CA GLN A 25 7.18 11.04 -1.07
C GLN A 25 5.95 11.08 -0.16
N VAL A 26 5.02 10.14 -0.32
CA VAL A 26 3.76 10.14 0.44
C VAL A 26 3.84 9.38 1.76
N GLU A 27 4.69 8.35 1.86
CA GLU A 27 4.87 7.54 3.07
C GLU A 27 5.16 8.37 4.34
N PRO A 28 6.00 9.42 4.32
CA PRO A 28 6.21 10.27 5.49
C PRO A 28 4.93 10.93 5.99
N LEU A 29 4.00 11.33 5.12
CA LEU A 29 2.76 12.01 5.49
C LEU A 29 1.84 11.10 6.32
N PHE A 30 1.79 9.82 5.98
CA PHE A 30 1.05 8.82 6.77
C PHE A 30 1.73 8.54 8.11
N ARG A 31 3.06 8.43 8.11
CA ARG A 31 3.83 8.21 9.33
C ARG A 31 3.74 9.39 10.30
N GLU A 32 3.70 10.62 9.81
CA GLU A 32 3.53 11.84 10.62
C GLU A 32 2.23 11.86 11.43
N VAL A 33 1.15 11.30 10.87
CA VAL A 33 -0.15 11.17 11.57
C VAL A 33 -0.27 9.88 12.39
N GLY A 34 0.82 9.11 12.50
CA GLY A 34 0.85 7.86 13.27
C GLY A 34 0.09 6.69 12.64
N ALA A 35 -0.08 6.71 11.32
CA ALA A 35 -0.69 5.61 10.58
C ALA A 35 0.28 4.41 10.44
N ASP A 36 -0.27 3.21 10.48
CA ASP A 36 0.43 1.97 10.17
C ASP A 36 0.27 1.65 8.67
N LEU A 37 1.36 1.29 8.00
CA LEU A 37 1.38 1.05 6.56
C LEU A 37 1.89 -0.36 6.25
N ASP A 38 1.06 -1.14 5.56
CA ASP A 38 1.43 -2.42 4.95
C ASP A 38 1.64 -2.22 3.44
N ILE A 39 2.89 -1.99 3.06
CA ILE A 39 3.28 -1.74 1.67
C ILE A 39 3.70 -3.06 1.01
N ARG A 40 3.11 -3.40 -0.13
CA ARG A 40 3.42 -4.64 -0.87
C ARG A 40 3.64 -4.35 -2.35
N GLU A 41 4.71 -4.90 -2.91
CA GLU A 41 4.99 -4.81 -4.34
C GLU A 41 4.31 -5.93 -5.12
N THR A 42 3.79 -5.63 -6.31
CA THR A 42 3.21 -6.62 -7.22
C THR A 42 4.25 -7.11 -8.22
N GLU A 43 4.22 -8.38 -8.61
CA GLU A 43 5.28 -8.98 -9.43
C GLU A 43 4.81 -9.30 -10.86
N TYR A 44 3.52 -9.56 -11.04
CA TYR A 44 2.91 -9.94 -12.31
C TYR A 44 1.47 -9.42 -12.44
N ALA A 45 0.93 -9.46 -13.66
CA ALA A 45 -0.45 -9.04 -13.94
C ALA A 45 -1.44 -9.91 -13.15
N GLY A 46 -2.35 -9.26 -12.41
CA GLY A 46 -3.30 -9.95 -11.53
C GLY A 46 -2.81 -10.17 -10.10
N HIS A 47 -1.52 -9.97 -9.79
CA HIS A 47 -1.00 -10.19 -8.43
C HIS A 47 -1.70 -9.30 -7.38
N ALA A 48 -2.04 -8.06 -7.73
CA ALA A 48 -2.79 -7.17 -6.84
C ALA A 48 -4.16 -7.76 -6.43
N THR A 49 -4.87 -8.36 -7.39
CA THR A 49 -6.17 -9.01 -7.14
C THR A 49 -5.99 -10.24 -6.25
N GLU A 50 -4.96 -11.05 -6.49
CA GLU A 50 -4.67 -12.20 -5.63
C GLU A 50 -4.33 -11.80 -4.20
N ILE A 51 -3.55 -10.72 -4.04
CA ILE A 51 -3.23 -10.16 -2.73
C ILE A 51 -4.51 -9.69 -2.04
N ALA A 52 -5.34 -8.90 -2.72
CA ALA A 52 -6.60 -8.38 -2.17
C ALA A 52 -7.56 -9.49 -1.72
N CYS A 53 -7.61 -10.62 -2.43
CA CYS A 53 -8.47 -11.75 -2.06
C CYS A 53 -7.97 -12.53 -0.83
N LYS A 54 -6.69 -12.40 -0.46
CA LYS A 54 -6.05 -13.13 0.66
C LYS A 54 -5.89 -12.27 1.91
N ILE A 55 -6.14 -10.97 1.81
CA ILE A 55 -5.97 -10.03 2.91
C ILE A 55 -7.22 -10.05 3.79
N ASP A 56 -6.99 -10.09 5.10
CA ASP A 56 -8.01 -9.75 6.08
C ASP A 56 -8.10 -8.21 6.18
N LEU A 57 -9.29 -7.68 5.94
CA LEU A 57 -9.57 -6.25 5.97
C LEU A 57 -10.10 -5.79 7.33
N GLU A 58 -10.24 -6.69 8.31
CA GLU A 58 -10.66 -6.31 9.66
C GLU A 58 -9.68 -5.29 10.26
N GLY A 59 -10.22 -4.13 10.67
CA GLY A 59 -9.44 -3.03 11.24
C GLY A 59 -8.59 -2.23 10.23
N ILE A 60 -8.72 -2.49 8.92
CA ILE A 60 -8.07 -1.68 7.88
C ILE A 60 -8.90 -0.43 7.59
N THR A 61 -8.24 0.74 7.61
CA THR A 61 -8.84 2.05 7.33
C THR A 61 -8.90 2.35 5.84
N GLY A 62 -7.92 1.89 5.06
CA GLY A 62 -7.88 2.11 3.61
C GLY A 62 -6.95 1.15 2.87
N PHE A 63 -7.19 1.03 1.56
CA PHE A 63 -6.51 0.14 0.63
C PHE A 63 -6.30 0.86 -0.70
#